data_AF-A0A4V1S5V4-F1
#
_entry.id   AF-A0A4V1S5V4-F1
#
_cell.length_a   1.000
_cell.length_b   1.000
_cell.length_c   1.000
_cell.angle_alpha   90.00
_cell.angle_beta   90.00
_cell.angle_gamma   90.00
#
_symmetry.space_group_name_H-M   'P 1'
#
loop_
_entity.id
_entity.type
_entity.pdbx_description
1 polymer ?
#
loop_
_entity_poly.entity_id
_entity_poly.type
_entity_poly.pdbx_seq_one_letter_code
_entity_poly.pdbx_strand_id
1 'polypeptide(L)'
;MSLCRCFPVVCCLAIAGCASAPKNEPDPTRQPWRDSAAALPAAKAGDGEGLRRSFAAARAQLMLPYINGGEDAEAMVENMAAVLNSNGDERYRQALLEEAPETRSAVREFLSEEETRGSFPMTHAVLADAPEVEWPSDLAMKKSYQESGETLPPKSSWKK
;
A
#
# COMPACT_ATOMS: atom_id res chain seq x y z
N MET A 1 61.45 -16.06 -31.78
CA MET A 1 61.00 -14.66 -31.88
C MET A 1 59.56 -14.67 -32.35
N SER A 2 58.61 -14.54 -31.42
CA SER A 2 57.17 -14.64 -31.71
C SER A 2 56.51 -13.31 -31.35
N LEU A 3 55.81 -12.73 -32.32
CA LEU A 3 55.31 -11.36 -32.34
C LEU A 3 54.09 -11.17 -31.43
N CYS A 4 54.15 -10.12 -30.60
CA CYS A 4 53.02 -9.51 -29.90
C CYS A 4 51.88 -9.18 -30.86
N ARG A 5 50.65 -9.51 -30.49
CA ARG A 5 49.43 -8.92 -31.06
C ARG A 5 48.66 -8.19 -29.97
N CYS A 6 48.72 -6.85 -30.02
CA CYS A 6 47.85 -5.96 -29.28
C CYS A 6 46.46 -5.99 -29.91
N PHE A 7 45.45 -6.40 -29.15
CA PHE A 7 44.05 -6.20 -29.51
C PHE A 7 43.53 -4.91 -28.86
N PRO A 8 42.91 -3.98 -29.62
CA PRO A 8 42.24 -2.83 -29.04
C PRO A 8 40.89 -3.25 -28.45
N VAL A 9 40.72 -3.03 -27.15
CA VAL A 9 39.43 -3.15 -26.46
C VAL A 9 38.55 -1.98 -26.93
N VAL A 10 37.56 -2.30 -27.77
CA VAL A 10 36.52 -1.38 -28.20
C VAL A 10 35.62 -1.08 -27.01
N CYS A 11 35.67 0.16 -26.55
CA CYS A 11 34.84 0.68 -25.47
C CYS A 11 33.40 0.88 -26.00
N CYS A 12 32.53 -0.10 -25.77
CA CYS A 12 31.10 0.04 -26.04
C CYS A 12 30.49 0.99 -24.99
N LEU A 13 30.29 2.25 -25.38
CA LEU A 13 29.42 3.20 -24.71
C LEU A 13 27.99 2.65 -24.74
N ALA A 14 27.56 2.06 -23.62
CA ALA A 14 26.16 1.73 -23.40
C ALA A 14 25.39 3.03 -23.19
N ILE A 15 24.63 3.43 -24.21
CA ILE A 15 23.63 4.49 -24.09
C ILE A 15 22.54 3.93 -23.18
N ALA A 16 22.59 4.32 -21.91
CA ALA A 16 21.51 4.07 -20.96
C ALA A 16 20.27 4.81 -21.46
N GLY A 17 19.42 4.08 -22.18
CA GLY A 17 18.09 4.55 -22.50
C GLY A 17 17.35 4.78 -21.19
N CYS A 18 17.08 6.05 -20.87
CA CYS A 18 16.09 6.41 -19.86
C CYS A 18 14.74 5.89 -20.33
N ALA A 19 14.42 4.64 -20.01
CA ALA A 19 13.08 4.12 -20.10
C ALA A 19 12.22 4.99 -19.18
N SER A 20 11.29 5.73 -19.79
CA SER A 20 10.30 6.50 -19.07
C SER A 20 9.59 5.53 -18.11
N ALA A 21 9.61 5.84 -16.81
CA ALA A 21 8.86 5.07 -15.83
C ALA A 21 7.41 4.90 -16.35
N PRO A 22 6.84 3.68 -16.34
CA PRO A 22 5.48 3.50 -16.78
C PRO A 22 4.59 4.44 -15.98
N LYS A 23 3.79 5.25 -16.67
CA LYS A 23 2.68 5.98 -16.04
C LYS A 23 1.84 4.91 -15.35
N ASN A 24 1.91 4.86 -14.02
CA ASN A 24 1.07 4.01 -13.18
C ASN A 24 -0.37 4.52 -13.24
N GLU A 25 -0.99 4.49 -14.42
CA GLU A 25 -2.42 4.63 -14.52
C GLU A 25 -3.01 3.37 -13.89
N PRO A 26 -3.88 3.50 -12.87
CA PRO A 26 -4.51 2.35 -12.23
C PRO A 26 -5.27 1.55 -13.29
N ASP A 27 -4.99 0.26 -13.41
CA ASP A 27 -5.76 -0.64 -14.26
C ASP A 27 -7.20 -0.68 -13.73
N PRO A 28 -8.20 -0.18 -14.47
CA PRO A 28 -9.58 -0.10 -13.99
C PRO A 28 -10.24 -1.49 -13.86
N THR A 29 -9.62 -2.54 -14.40
CA THR A 29 -10.09 -3.92 -14.25
C THR A 29 -9.52 -4.60 -13.01
N ARG A 30 -8.46 -4.04 -12.42
CA ARG A 30 -7.86 -4.55 -11.21
C ARG A 30 -8.81 -4.30 -10.04
N GLN A 31 -9.02 -5.33 -9.23
CA GLN A 31 -9.86 -5.28 -8.04
C GLN A 31 -8.97 -5.51 -6.82
N PRO A 32 -8.45 -4.44 -6.18
CA PRO A 32 -7.48 -4.57 -5.09
C PRO A 32 -8.00 -5.39 -3.91
N TRP A 33 -9.30 -5.34 -3.63
CA TRP A 33 -9.93 -6.20 -2.62
C TRP A 33 -9.79 -7.69 -2.93
N ARG A 34 -9.81 -8.10 -4.21
CA ARG A 34 -9.55 -9.49 -4.61
C ARG A 34 -8.09 -9.86 -4.45
N ASP A 35 -7.17 -8.94 -4.74
CA ASP A 35 -5.74 -9.16 -4.50
C ASP A 35 -5.47 -9.36 -3.01
N SER A 36 -6.12 -8.56 -2.15
CA SER A 36 -6.09 -8.69 -0.69
C SER A 36 -6.65 -10.04 -0.24
N ALA A 37 -7.83 -10.43 -0.73
CA ALA A 37 -8.44 -11.72 -0.41
C ALA A 37 -7.58 -12.92 -0.85
N ALA A 38 -6.93 -12.83 -2.01
CA ALA A 38 -6.03 -13.87 -2.51
C ALA A 38 -4.73 -13.97 -1.69
N ALA A 39 -4.22 -12.84 -1.17
CA ALA A 39 -3.03 -12.82 -0.31
C ALA A 39 -3.33 -13.25 1.14
N LEU A 40 -4.58 -13.13 1.58
CA LEU A 40 -5.00 -13.32 2.96
C LEU A 40 -4.53 -14.63 3.61
N PRO A 41 -4.64 -15.83 2.99
CA PRO A 41 -4.20 -17.06 3.63
C PRO A 41 -2.70 -17.08 3.96
N ALA A 42 -1.87 -16.61 3.02
CA ALA A 42 -0.42 -16.50 3.20
C ALA A 42 -0.07 -15.42 4.23
N ALA A 43 -0.70 -14.25 4.14
CA ALA A 43 -0.51 -13.14 5.07
C ALA A 43 -0.86 -13.54 6.51
N LYS A 44 -1.96 -14.27 6.73
CA LYS A 44 -2.37 -14.78 8.05
C LYS A 44 -1.41 -15.85 8.59
N ALA A 45 -0.80 -16.65 7.73
CA ALA A 45 0.28 -17.57 8.12
C ALA A 45 1.60 -16.83 8.43
N GLY A 46 1.63 -15.52 8.21
CA GLY A 46 2.78 -14.64 8.40
C GLY A 46 3.85 -14.78 7.32
N ASP A 47 3.48 -15.31 6.17
CA ASP A 47 4.35 -15.28 5.00
C ASP A 47 4.65 -13.83 4.59
N GLY A 48 5.93 -13.51 4.42
CA GLY A 48 6.38 -12.15 4.14
C GLY A 48 5.89 -11.65 2.79
N GLU A 49 5.81 -12.52 1.77
CA GLU A 49 5.25 -12.13 0.48
C GLU A 49 3.74 -11.88 0.58
N GLY A 50 3.01 -12.75 1.28
CA GLY A 50 1.59 -12.54 1.61
C GLY A 50 1.33 -11.18 2.27
N LEU A 51 2.11 -10.83 3.30
CA LEU A 51 1.99 -9.54 4.00
C LEU A 51 2.19 -8.35 3.05
N ARG A 52 3.28 -8.35 2.27
CA ARG A 52 3.55 -7.28 1.29
C ARG A 52 2.45 -7.15 0.25
N ARG A 53 1.88 -8.27 -0.22
CA ARG A 53 0.77 -8.25 -1.17
C ARG A 53 -0.50 -7.66 -0.56
N SER A 54 -0.81 -7.97 0.70
CA SER A 54 -1.94 -7.35 1.42
C SER A 54 -1.74 -5.84 1.58
N PHE A 55 -0.54 -5.38 1.92
CA PHE A 55 -0.23 -3.95 2.05
C PHE A 55 -0.28 -3.21 0.70
N ALA A 56 0.24 -3.84 -0.36
CA ALA A 56 0.16 -3.32 -1.71
C ALA A 56 -1.30 -3.21 -2.20
N ALA A 57 -2.17 -4.15 -1.82
CA ALA A 57 -3.59 -4.10 -2.11
C ALA A 57 -4.28 -2.91 -1.42
N ALA A 58 -3.96 -2.60 -0.17
CA ALA A 58 -4.46 -1.41 0.52
C ALA A 58 -4.08 -0.12 -0.21
N ARG A 59 -2.80 0.00 -0.58
CA ARG A 59 -2.35 1.15 -1.37
C ARG A 59 -3.06 1.22 -2.73
N ALA A 60 -3.21 0.10 -3.42
CA ALA A 60 -3.87 0.07 -4.71
C ALA A 60 -5.36 0.48 -4.61
N GLN A 61 -6.05 0.09 -3.53
CA GLN A 61 -7.45 0.46 -3.29
C GLN A 61 -7.62 1.99 -3.18
N LEU A 62 -6.75 2.67 -2.44
CA LEU A 62 -6.81 4.13 -2.27
C LEU A 62 -6.37 4.91 -3.52
N MET A 63 -5.57 4.28 -4.38
CA MET A 63 -5.15 4.86 -5.66
C MET A 63 -6.24 4.82 -6.74
N LEU A 64 -7.39 4.18 -6.49
CA LEU A 64 -8.50 4.20 -7.43
C LEU A 64 -9.11 5.61 -7.51
N PRO A 65 -9.25 6.21 -8.70
CA PRO A 65 -9.75 7.57 -8.87
C PRO A 65 -11.29 7.64 -8.82
N TYR A 66 -11.94 6.65 -8.22
CA TYR A 66 -13.38 6.51 -8.10
C TYR A 66 -13.72 5.79 -6.80
N ILE A 67 -14.97 5.94 -6.36
CA ILE A 67 -15.50 5.23 -5.21
C ILE A 67 -16.03 3.88 -5.71
N ASN A 68 -15.42 2.78 -5.25
CA ASN A 68 -16.04 1.47 -5.37
C ASN A 68 -17.19 1.35 -4.37
N GLY A 69 -18.18 0.49 -4.68
CA GLY A 69 -19.26 0.20 -3.74
C GLY A 69 -18.72 -0.18 -2.35
N GLY A 70 -19.50 0.10 -1.30
CA GLY A 70 -19.05 -0.04 0.10
C GLY A 70 -18.46 -1.42 0.43
N GLU A 71 -18.97 -2.48 -0.20
CA GLU A 71 -18.55 -3.88 -0.01
C GLU A 71 -17.04 -4.09 -0.24
N ASP A 72 -16.45 -3.41 -1.24
CA ASP A 72 -15.02 -3.55 -1.55
C ASP A 72 -14.13 -2.95 -0.46
N ALA A 73 -14.53 -1.79 0.09
CA ALA A 73 -13.79 -1.10 1.14
C ALA A 73 -13.93 -1.82 2.48
N GLU A 74 -15.14 -2.32 2.78
CA GLU A 74 -15.41 -3.16 3.96
C GLU A 74 -14.55 -4.43 3.93
N ALA A 75 -14.47 -5.12 2.80
CA ALA A 75 -13.62 -6.30 2.65
C ALA A 75 -12.14 -5.99 2.90
N MET A 76 -11.68 -4.79 2.52
CA MET A 76 -10.31 -4.35 2.80
C MET A 76 -10.06 -4.12 4.30
N VAL A 77 -11.01 -3.50 5.01
CA VAL A 77 -10.95 -3.31 6.47
C VAL A 77 -10.90 -4.67 7.17
N GLU A 78 -11.82 -5.58 6.84
CA GLU A 78 -11.88 -6.92 7.43
C GLU A 78 -10.60 -7.72 7.19
N ASN A 79 -10.10 -7.72 5.94
CA ASN A 79 -8.88 -8.44 5.59
C ASN A 79 -7.67 -7.88 6.35
N MET A 80 -7.52 -6.56 6.42
CA MET A 80 -6.37 -5.95 7.09
C MET A 80 -6.38 -6.21 8.59
N ALA A 81 -7.54 -6.06 9.23
CA ALA A 81 -7.73 -6.40 10.64
C ALA A 81 -7.44 -7.88 10.90
N ALA A 82 -7.89 -8.79 10.01
CA ALA A 82 -7.63 -10.23 10.15
C ALA A 82 -6.13 -10.57 10.03
N VAL A 83 -5.40 -9.90 9.14
CA VAL A 83 -3.94 -10.07 9.01
C VAL A 83 -3.23 -9.57 10.26
N LEU A 84 -3.57 -8.38 10.77
CA LEU A 84 -3.01 -7.83 12.01
C LEU A 84 -3.25 -8.77 13.20
N ASN A 85 -4.50 -9.19 13.41
CA ASN A 85 -4.87 -10.10 14.49
C ASN A 85 -4.14 -11.45 14.42
N SER A 86 -3.89 -11.99 13.21
CA SER A 86 -3.22 -13.29 13.05
C SER A 86 -1.72 -13.23 13.29
N ASN A 87 -1.09 -12.10 13.00
CA ASN A 87 0.36 -11.92 13.13
C ASN A 87 0.77 -11.35 14.48
N GLY A 88 -0.14 -10.65 15.16
CA GLY A 88 0.16 -9.91 16.37
C GLY A 88 1.01 -8.66 16.11
N ASP A 89 1.19 -7.88 17.17
CA ASP A 89 1.73 -6.53 17.09
C ASP A 89 3.15 -6.48 16.51
N GLU A 90 4.09 -7.21 17.11
CA GLU A 90 5.50 -7.10 16.75
C GLU A 90 5.79 -7.56 15.32
N ARG A 91 5.22 -8.69 14.88
CA ARG A 91 5.49 -9.22 13.53
C ARG A 91 4.88 -8.31 12.46
N TYR A 92 3.65 -7.85 12.69
CA TYR A 92 2.98 -6.96 11.76
C TYR A 92 3.70 -5.62 11.64
N ARG A 93 4.14 -5.05 12.77
CA ARG A 93 5.00 -3.87 12.80
C ARG A 93 6.29 -4.04 12.01
N GLN A 94 7.00 -5.15 12.18
CA GLN A 94 8.25 -5.40 11.45
C GLN A 94 8.00 -5.41 9.94
N ALA A 95 6.94 -6.08 9.49
CA ALA A 95 6.57 -6.07 8.09
C ALA A 95 6.23 -4.65 7.58
N LEU A 96 5.53 -3.84 8.37
CA LEU A 96 5.25 -2.43 8.02
C LEU A 96 6.53 -1.59 7.92
N LEU A 97 7.54 -1.85 8.74
CA LEU A 97 8.80 -1.09 8.72
C LEU A 97 9.64 -1.36 7.46
N GLU A 98 9.41 -2.48 6.78
CA GLU A 98 10.01 -2.79 5.48
C GLU A 98 9.33 -2.03 4.33
N GLU A 99 8.09 -1.56 4.53
CA GLU A 99 7.32 -0.87 3.51
C GLU A 99 7.64 0.63 3.42
N ALA A 100 7.33 1.23 2.26
CA ALA A 100 7.41 2.67 2.08
C ALA A 100 6.45 3.42 3.02
N PRO A 101 6.78 4.64 3.49
CA PRO A 101 5.92 5.42 4.38
C PRO A 101 4.48 5.61 3.84
N GLU A 102 4.32 5.79 2.54
CA GLU A 102 3.01 5.94 1.89
C GLU A 102 2.19 4.64 1.96
N THR A 103 2.82 3.47 1.89
CA THR A 103 2.13 2.19 2.08
C THR A 103 1.65 2.04 3.53
N ARG A 104 2.43 2.50 4.51
CA ARG A 104 2.00 2.52 5.93
C ARG A 104 0.79 3.44 6.12
N SER A 105 0.83 4.61 5.48
CA SER A 105 -0.30 5.54 5.44
C SER A 105 -1.54 4.89 4.80
N ALA A 106 -1.36 4.13 3.73
CA ALA A 106 -2.45 3.40 3.09
C ALA A 106 -3.04 2.30 3.99
N VAL A 107 -2.21 1.49 4.64
CA VAL A 107 -2.67 0.44 5.57
C VAL A 107 -3.47 1.02 6.72
N ARG A 108 -3.05 2.19 7.21
CA ARG A 108 -3.72 2.94 8.28
C ARG A 108 -5.18 3.26 7.97
N GLU A 109 -5.52 3.57 6.72
CA GLU A 109 -6.91 3.88 6.31
C GLU A 109 -7.87 2.70 6.49
N PHE A 110 -7.35 1.47 6.60
CA PHE A 110 -8.15 0.25 6.71
C PHE A 110 -8.12 -0.37 8.12
N LEU A 111 -7.61 0.36 9.11
CA LEU A 111 -7.56 -0.09 10.51
C LEU A 111 -8.27 0.91 11.42
N SER A 112 -8.88 0.41 12.50
CA SER A 112 -9.45 1.27 13.54
C SER A 112 -8.34 1.83 14.42
N GLU A 113 -8.24 3.16 14.53
CA GLU A 113 -7.25 3.83 15.40
C GLU A 113 -7.40 3.37 16.85
N GLU A 114 -8.64 3.38 17.37
CA GLU A 114 -8.93 3.04 18.76
C GLU A 114 -8.51 1.61 19.10
N GLU A 115 -8.90 0.65 18.26
CA GLU A 115 -8.58 -0.75 18.44
C GLU A 115 -7.07 -1.00 18.29
N THR A 116 -6.45 -0.41 17.26
CA THR A 116 -5.02 -0.60 16.99
C THR A 116 -4.19 -0.02 18.12
N ARG A 117 -4.52 1.17 18.63
CA ARG A 117 -3.84 1.78 19.78
C ARG A 117 -3.95 0.94 21.04
N GLY A 118 -5.12 0.36 21.30
CA GLY A 118 -5.39 -0.43 22.49
C GLY A 118 -4.72 -1.81 22.48
N SER A 119 -4.78 -2.50 21.34
CA SER A 119 -4.39 -3.91 21.23
C SER A 119 -3.03 -4.14 20.56
N PHE A 120 -2.58 -3.20 19.74
CA PHE A 120 -1.36 -3.30 18.91
C PHE A 120 -0.52 -2.00 18.99
N PRO A 121 -0.06 -1.60 20.18
CA PRO A 121 0.58 -0.30 20.41
C PRO A 121 1.84 -0.07 19.57
N MET A 122 2.62 -1.11 19.24
CA MET A 122 3.84 -0.95 18.46
C MET A 122 3.52 -0.71 16.98
N THR A 123 2.50 -1.38 16.45
CA THR A 123 1.94 -1.16 15.11
C THR A 123 1.32 0.23 15.03
N HIS A 124 0.52 0.60 16.04
CA HIS A 124 -0.07 1.94 16.12
C HIS A 124 1.00 3.04 16.05
N ALA A 125 2.11 2.92 16.79
CA ALA A 125 3.18 3.91 16.74
C ALA A 125 3.75 4.11 15.32
N VAL A 126 3.94 3.01 14.56
CA VAL A 126 4.42 3.09 13.17
C VAL A 126 3.39 3.73 12.24
N LEU A 127 2.10 3.45 12.43
CA LEU A 127 1.02 4.03 11.62
C LEU A 127 0.76 5.51 11.97
N ALA A 128 0.85 5.88 13.24
CA ALA A 128 0.72 7.28 13.69
C ALA A 128 1.88 8.17 13.19
N ASP A 129 3.05 7.58 12.93
CA ASP A 129 4.20 8.27 12.32
C ASP A 129 4.16 8.31 10.78
N ALA A 130 3.21 7.59 10.15
CA ALA A 130 3.06 7.60 8.70
C ALA A 130 2.57 8.97 8.19
N PRO A 131 2.97 9.39 6.98
CA PRO A 131 2.56 10.69 6.43
C PRO A 131 1.05 10.76 6.21
N GLU A 132 0.48 11.95 6.38
CA GLU A 132 -0.86 12.24 5.86
C GLU A 132 -0.80 12.33 4.33
N VAL A 133 -1.65 11.57 3.66
CA VAL A 133 -1.75 11.53 2.20
C VAL A 133 -3.21 11.79 1.82
N GLU A 134 -3.41 12.72 0.89
CA GLU A 134 -4.70 12.88 0.20
C GLU A 134 -4.71 11.90 -0.98
N TRP A 135 -5.55 10.87 -0.88
CA TRP A 135 -5.59 9.80 -1.87
C TRP A 135 -6.50 10.14 -3.05
N PRO A 136 -6.28 9.56 -4.24
CA PRO A 136 -7.25 9.65 -5.36
C PRO A 136 -8.68 9.27 -4.95
N SER A 137 -8.85 8.27 -4.08
CA SER A 137 -10.16 7.91 -3.52
C SER A 137 -10.76 9.00 -2.64
N ASP A 138 -9.94 9.75 -1.89
CA ASP A 138 -10.39 10.87 -1.05
C ASP A 138 -10.95 12.00 -1.93
N LEU A 139 -10.27 12.30 -3.04
CA LEU A 139 -10.71 13.29 -4.02
C LEU A 139 -12.02 12.86 -4.69
N ALA A 140 -12.15 11.58 -5.05
CA ALA A 140 -13.38 11.02 -5.61
C ALA A 140 -14.55 11.10 -4.61
N MET A 141 -14.29 10.76 -3.33
CA MET A 141 -15.26 10.86 -2.25
C MET A 141 -15.71 12.30 -2.03
N LYS A 142 -14.78 13.24 -1.90
CA LYS A 142 -15.06 14.67 -1.76
C LYS A 142 -15.92 15.20 -2.89
N LYS A 143 -15.61 14.82 -4.14
CA LYS A 143 -16.42 15.21 -5.31
C LYS A 143 -17.84 14.66 -5.21
N SER A 144 -18.01 13.38 -4.86
CA SER A 144 -19.34 12.76 -4.72
C SER A 144 -20.20 13.47 -3.67
N TYR A 145 -19.63 13.83 -2.51
CA TYR A 145 -20.36 14.57 -1.46
C TYR A 145 -20.73 15.99 -1.89
N GLN A 146 -19.83 16.68 -2.60
CA GLN A 146 -20.13 18.00 -3.16
C GLN A 146 -21.29 17.94 -4.16
N GLU A 147 -21.34 16.90 -4.99
CA GLU A 147 -22.41 16.69 -5.97
C GLU A 147 -23.75 16.29 -5.31
N SER A 148 -23.74 15.60 -4.17
CA SER A 148 -24.95 15.27 -3.41
C SER A 148 -25.45 16.40 -2.50
N GLY A 149 -24.67 17.49 -2.33
CA GLY A 149 -25.00 18.58 -1.42
C GLY A 149 -24.77 18.23 0.06
N GLU A 150 -24.03 17.14 0.32
CA GLU A 150 -23.71 16.67 1.66
C GLU A 150 -22.31 17.14 2.09
N THR A 151 -22.06 17.09 3.40
CA THR A 151 -20.74 17.39 3.97
C THR A 151 -19.95 16.11 4.17
N LEU A 152 -18.74 16.07 3.62
CA LEU A 152 -17.81 14.96 3.82
C LEU A 152 -17.54 14.75 5.32
N PRO A 153 -17.64 13.51 5.84
CA PRO A 153 -17.27 13.23 7.22
C PRO A 153 -15.78 13.56 7.46
N PRO A 154 -15.41 13.99 8.67
CA PRO A 154 -14.03 14.24 9.00
C PRO A 154 -13.23 12.93 8.93
N LYS A 155 -12.04 13.00 8.31
CA LYS A 155 -11.10 11.87 8.28
C LYS A 155 -10.63 11.58 9.71
N SER A 156 -10.47 10.30 10.04
CA SER A 156 -9.90 9.89 11.33
C SER A 156 -8.48 10.48 11.45
N SER A 157 -8.22 11.15 12.58
CA SER A 157 -6.89 11.70 12.87
C SER A 157 -6.18 10.77 13.84
N TRP A 158 -5.17 10.07 13.35
CA TRP A 158 -4.35 9.20 14.17
C TRP A 158 -3.44 10.04 15.07
N LYS A 159 -3.57 9.85 16.37
CA LYS A 159 -2.76 10.59 17.36
C LYS A 159 -1.51 9.80 17.71
N LYS A 160 -0.39 10.51 17.86
CA LYS A 160 0.85 9.94 18.39
C LYS A 160 0.73 9.61 19.88
#